data_AF-A0A0Q5Q3T7-F1
#
_entry.id   AF-A0A0Q5Q3T7-F1
#
_cell.length_a   1.000
_cell.length_b   1.000
_cell.length_c   1.000
_cell.angle_alpha   90.00
_cell.angle_beta   90.00
_cell.angle_gamma   90.00
#
_symmetry.space_group_name_H-M   'P 1'
#
loop_
_entity.id
_entity.type
_entity.pdbx_description
1 polymer ?
#
loop_
_entity_poly.entity_id
_entity_poly.type
_entity_poly.pdbx_seq_one_letter_code
_entity_poly.pdbx_strand_id
1 'polypeptide(L)'
;MMKKKSFIFFLVMVSNFAYPQIQTSVSLDRWKNKRGTFVLWYGTGGKASEYAAFTVKFDDSYQEFQVAQELKKKAYKSSKYITYEFLENYDCNQTYGYLARSLNMNLRDVKDLRNGNCADVNYSFVKSAEDGPVFTPENKTKMSPYVEQEEKLLIAQGWKKIYEDYQTAACAAEIRFLSGHSYTAIGAVTSNKPGIFPMLAAYNGDNRLGGIRKNIENNFTTLGVYNLKEDISVLKGTYLIDASGEPVSGACLLVFEKPFDFKRSFYNLLEARNAGFKDYRGMKGNITENNEQIYYSNDTLGYQEAKILESSANHEYIIVLDFDNPKTLRFLDNLDLVMKELPALGFTSKDYKNDAGGDVIEFKKNGEDVMMLASYPAKNTPYFYIFKKK
;
A
#
# COMPACT_ATOMS: atom_id res chain seq x y z
N MET A 1 -62.92 -22.45 -44.41
CA MET A 1 -61.45 -22.60 -44.37
C MET A 1 -60.83 -21.19 -44.23
N MET A 2 -60.64 -20.72 -42.99
CA MET A 2 -60.12 -19.37 -42.71
C MET A 2 -58.96 -19.49 -41.72
N LYS A 3 -57.80 -18.98 -42.15
CA LYS A 3 -56.53 -18.99 -41.41
C LYS A 3 -56.64 -18.09 -40.17
N LYS A 4 -56.46 -18.68 -38.97
CA LYS A 4 -56.21 -17.94 -37.73
C LYS A 4 -54.86 -17.22 -37.86
N LYS A 5 -54.88 -15.88 -37.88
CA LYS A 5 -53.68 -15.05 -37.71
C LYS A 5 -53.41 -14.92 -36.22
N SER A 6 -52.34 -15.55 -35.73
CA SER A 6 -51.79 -15.27 -34.41
C SER A 6 -51.09 -13.92 -34.42
N PHE A 7 -51.67 -12.94 -33.72
CA PHE A 7 -50.98 -11.70 -33.35
C PHE A 7 -50.11 -12.01 -32.13
N ILE A 8 -48.80 -12.16 -32.34
CA ILE A 8 -47.82 -12.15 -31.25
C ILE A 8 -47.57 -10.68 -30.91
N PHE A 9 -48.13 -10.24 -29.79
CA PHE A 9 -47.81 -8.95 -29.18
C PHE A 9 -46.39 -9.05 -28.62
N PHE A 10 -45.41 -8.50 -29.34
CA PHE A 10 -44.05 -8.34 -28.86
C PHE A 10 -44.06 -7.16 -27.88
N LEU A 11 -44.30 -7.43 -26.59
CA LEU A 11 -44.18 -6.45 -25.52
C LEU A 11 -42.69 -6.20 -25.29
N VAL A 12 -42.09 -5.30 -26.06
CA VAL A 12 -40.77 -4.74 -25.74
C VAL A 12 -40.95 -3.86 -24.51
N MET A 13 -40.75 -4.44 -23.32
CA MET A 13 -40.43 -3.69 -22.12
C MET A 13 -39.08 -3.02 -22.35
N VAL A 14 -39.09 -1.84 -22.97
CA VAL A 14 -37.99 -0.90 -22.87
C VAL A 14 -37.99 -0.43 -21.42
N SER A 15 -37.30 -1.17 -20.56
CA SER A 15 -36.86 -0.64 -19.28
C SER A 15 -35.88 0.49 -19.58
N ASN A 16 -36.43 1.68 -19.83
CA ASN A 16 -35.72 2.93 -19.66
C ASN A 16 -35.34 2.98 -18.18
N PHE A 17 -34.19 2.39 -17.84
CA PHE A 17 -33.43 2.87 -16.71
C PHE A 17 -33.14 4.33 -17.01
N ALA A 18 -34.02 5.20 -16.50
CA ALA A 18 -33.75 6.61 -16.39
C ALA A 18 -32.60 6.74 -15.39
N TYR A 19 -31.38 6.56 -15.90
CA TYR A 19 -30.18 6.85 -15.14
C TYR A 19 -30.17 8.35 -14.89
N PRO A 20 -29.94 8.80 -13.64
CA PRO A 20 -29.93 10.21 -13.32
C PRO A 20 -28.86 10.90 -14.18
N GLN A 21 -29.29 11.81 -15.05
CA GLN A 21 -28.38 12.75 -15.68
C GLN A 21 -27.99 13.76 -14.60
N ILE A 22 -26.69 13.80 -14.28
CA ILE A 22 -26.13 14.82 -13.40
C ILE A 22 -26.39 16.17 -14.09
N GLN A 23 -27.21 17.02 -13.47
CA GLN A 23 -27.45 18.38 -13.96
C GLN A 23 -26.13 19.14 -13.93
N THR A 24 -25.60 19.47 -15.09
CA THR A 24 -24.30 20.14 -15.28
C THR A 24 -24.36 21.66 -15.08
N SER A 25 -25.28 22.17 -14.25
CA SER A 25 -25.33 23.61 -13.97
C SER A 25 -25.39 23.87 -12.47
N VAL A 26 -24.26 24.27 -11.89
CA VAL A 26 -24.25 25.01 -10.64
C VAL A 26 -23.44 26.27 -10.88
N SER A 27 -24.14 27.38 -11.10
CA SER A 27 -23.54 28.72 -11.02
C SER A 27 -23.05 28.92 -9.58
N LEU A 28 -21.74 29.01 -9.37
CA LEU A 28 -21.14 29.27 -8.05
C LEU A 28 -21.23 30.75 -7.66
N ASP A 29 -22.43 31.31 -7.72
CA ASP A 29 -22.65 32.77 -7.75
C ASP A 29 -22.26 33.54 -6.47
N ARG A 30 -21.62 32.93 -5.46
CA ARG A 30 -20.78 33.57 -4.41
C ARG A 30 -20.25 32.53 -3.41
N TRP A 31 -19.20 31.81 -3.78
CA TRP A 31 -18.38 30.95 -2.90
C TRP A 31 -17.40 31.69 -1.95
N LYS A 32 -17.24 33.02 -2.10
CA LYS A 32 -16.43 33.87 -1.21
C LYS A 32 -16.95 33.76 0.23
N ASN A 33 -16.07 33.48 1.19
CA ASN A 33 -16.35 33.30 2.62
C ASN A 33 -17.21 32.08 3.02
N LYS A 34 -17.44 31.12 2.12
CA LYS A 34 -18.21 29.90 2.41
C LYS A 34 -17.30 28.70 2.66
N ARG A 35 -17.71 27.82 3.57
CA ARG A 35 -17.09 26.48 3.77
C ARG A 35 -17.96 25.45 3.08
N GLY A 36 -17.35 24.38 2.59
CA GLY A 36 -18.10 23.29 1.97
C GLY A 36 -17.17 22.29 1.30
N THR A 37 -17.75 21.40 0.50
CA THR A 37 -17.02 20.34 -0.19
C THR A 37 -17.05 20.55 -1.70
N PHE A 38 -15.87 20.63 -2.32
CA PHE A 38 -15.72 20.64 -3.76
C PHE A 38 -15.69 19.21 -4.28
N VAL A 39 -16.54 18.86 -5.23
CA VAL A 39 -16.60 17.52 -5.82
C VAL A 39 -16.22 17.60 -7.29
N LEU A 40 -15.25 16.80 -7.69
CA LEU A 40 -14.83 16.61 -9.07
C LEU A 40 -15.39 15.27 -9.57
N TRP A 41 -16.03 15.30 -10.72
CA TRP A 41 -16.72 14.16 -11.32
C TRP A 41 -15.95 13.57 -12.49
N TYR A 42 -15.89 12.24 -12.54
CA TYR A 42 -15.15 11.50 -13.53
C TYR A 42 -15.98 10.33 -14.08
N GLY A 43 -15.86 10.05 -15.37
CA GLY A 43 -16.59 8.99 -16.02
C GLY A 43 -16.49 9.01 -17.55
N THR A 44 -17.46 8.41 -18.23
CA THR A 44 -17.49 8.31 -19.70
C THR A 44 -18.88 8.61 -20.25
N GLY A 45 -18.95 9.19 -21.45
CA GLY A 45 -20.24 9.49 -22.11
C GLY A 45 -21.16 10.43 -21.32
N GLY A 46 -20.60 11.35 -20.51
CA GLY A 46 -21.37 12.27 -19.66
C GLY A 46 -21.95 11.62 -18.39
N LYS A 47 -21.62 10.36 -18.10
CA LYS A 47 -22.04 9.66 -16.88
C LYS A 47 -20.86 9.58 -15.91
N ALA A 48 -21.04 10.07 -14.69
CA ALA A 48 -20.03 9.89 -13.65
C ALA A 48 -20.09 8.47 -13.06
N SER A 49 -18.92 7.85 -12.94
CA SER A 49 -18.69 6.58 -12.24
C SER A 49 -17.70 6.73 -11.10
N GLU A 50 -16.97 7.85 -11.08
CA GLU A 50 -15.92 8.16 -10.14
C GLU A 50 -16.03 9.63 -9.66
N TYR A 51 -15.57 9.91 -8.44
CA TYR A 51 -15.53 11.26 -7.89
C TYR A 51 -14.28 11.49 -7.02
N ALA A 52 -13.88 12.75 -6.87
CA ALA A 52 -12.94 13.19 -5.84
C ALA A 52 -13.52 14.41 -5.11
N ALA A 53 -13.57 14.38 -3.80
CA ALA A 53 -14.18 15.41 -2.99
C ALA A 53 -13.18 16.00 -1.98
N PHE A 54 -13.24 17.31 -1.77
CA PHE A 54 -12.34 18.04 -0.89
C PHE A 54 -13.13 19.03 -0.06
N THR A 55 -13.13 18.90 1.27
CA THR A 55 -13.60 20.01 2.10
C THR A 55 -12.58 21.14 1.99
N VAL A 56 -13.05 22.34 1.72
CA VAL A 56 -12.18 23.48 1.41
C VAL A 56 -12.68 24.71 2.14
N LYS A 57 -11.71 25.51 2.61
CA LYS A 57 -11.95 26.83 3.19
C LYS A 57 -11.22 27.85 2.32
N PHE A 58 -11.96 28.57 1.51
CA PHE A 58 -11.39 29.50 0.54
C PHE A 58 -11.02 30.85 1.18
N ASP A 59 -9.93 31.43 0.72
CA ASP A 59 -9.69 32.87 0.84
C ASP A 59 -10.00 33.58 -0.49
N ASP A 60 -10.11 34.91 -0.47
CA ASP A 60 -10.55 35.71 -1.62
C ASP A 60 -9.50 35.81 -2.76
N SER A 61 -8.37 35.09 -2.67
CA SER A 61 -7.23 35.27 -3.57
C SER A 61 -7.23 34.39 -4.83
N TYR A 62 -8.20 33.47 -4.99
CA TYR A 62 -8.30 32.55 -6.13
C TYR A 62 -9.58 32.71 -6.96
N GLN A 63 -9.45 32.49 -8.28
CA GLN A 63 -10.58 32.35 -9.20
C GLN A 63 -11.06 30.89 -9.28
N GLU A 64 -12.33 30.69 -9.64
CA GLU A 64 -13.03 29.39 -9.66
C GLU A 64 -12.33 28.32 -10.47
N PHE A 65 -11.97 28.66 -11.71
CA PHE A 65 -11.25 27.74 -12.56
C PHE A 65 -9.86 27.39 -12.02
N GLN A 66 -9.22 28.29 -11.26
CA GLN A 66 -7.89 28.02 -10.69
C GLN A 66 -7.99 26.99 -9.58
N VAL A 67 -8.97 27.12 -8.68
CA VAL A 67 -9.24 26.12 -7.65
C VAL A 67 -9.59 24.78 -8.29
N ALA A 68 -10.49 24.75 -9.27
CA ALA A 68 -10.87 23.51 -9.93
C ALA A 68 -9.67 22.84 -10.61
N GLN A 69 -8.78 23.61 -11.26
CA GLN A 69 -7.55 23.09 -11.85
C GLN A 69 -6.57 22.58 -10.78
N GLU A 70 -6.38 23.30 -9.68
CA GLU A 70 -5.52 22.88 -8.58
C GLU A 70 -6.03 21.62 -7.87
N LEU A 71 -7.34 21.51 -7.65
CA LEU A 71 -7.95 20.32 -7.07
C LEU A 71 -7.92 19.15 -8.06
N LYS A 72 -8.12 19.41 -9.36
CA LYS A 72 -8.01 18.38 -10.40
C LYS A 72 -6.60 17.82 -10.49
N LYS A 73 -5.55 18.63 -10.31
CA LYS A 73 -4.15 18.15 -10.19
C LYS A 73 -3.96 17.21 -9.00
N LYS A 74 -4.78 17.34 -7.96
CA LYS A 74 -4.70 16.56 -6.71
C LYS A 74 -5.61 15.33 -6.69
N ALA A 75 -6.51 15.20 -7.67
CA ALA A 75 -7.48 14.13 -7.76
C ALA A 75 -7.10 13.15 -8.88
N TYR A 76 -6.70 11.93 -8.51
CA TYR A 76 -6.36 10.87 -9.47
C TYR A 76 -7.54 9.90 -9.62
N LYS A 77 -8.11 9.87 -10.83
CA LYS A 77 -9.25 9.04 -11.23
C LYS A 77 -8.98 8.40 -12.59
N SER A 78 -9.36 7.14 -12.73
CA SER A 78 -9.09 6.33 -13.93
C SER A 78 -9.99 6.77 -15.10
N SER A 79 -11.15 7.32 -14.75
CA SER A 79 -12.12 7.84 -15.69
C SER A 79 -11.83 9.28 -16.12
N LYS A 80 -12.34 9.71 -17.29
CA LYS A 80 -12.13 11.08 -17.78
C LYS A 80 -12.87 12.08 -16.91
N TYR A 81 -12.24 13.22 -16.64
CA TYR A 81 -12.88 14.34 -15.99
C TYR A 81 -14.10 14.81 -16.78
N ILE A 82 -15.23 14.98 -16.10
CA ILE A 82 -16.49 15.44 -16.67
C ILE A 82 -16.74 16.90 -16.27
N THR A 83 -16.87 17.13 -14.96
CA THR A 83 -17.24 18.44 -14.40
C THR A 83 -16.88 18.51 -12.91
N TYR A 84 -17.22 19.61 -12.26
CA TYR A 84 -17.14 19.82 -10.83
C TYR A 84 -18.44 20.42 -10.28
N GLU A 85 -18.62 20.35 -8.97
CA GLU A 85 -19.66 21.05 -8.21
C GLU A 85 -19.12 21.46 -6.83
N PHE A 86 -19.81 22.38 -6.16
CA PHE A 86 -19.52 22.75 -4.79
C PHE A 86 -20.77 22.58 -3.91
N LEU A 87 -20.61 21.85 -2.81
CA LEU A 87 -21.63 21.58 -1.81
C LEU A 87 -21.39 22.48 -0.59
N GLU A 88 -22.14 23.57 -0.51
CA GLU A 88 -22.02 24.55 0.58
C GLU A 88 -22.40 23.95 1.94
N ASN A 89 -21.57 24.18 2.95
CA ASN A 89 -21.70 23.69 4.34
C ASN A 89 -21.67 22.16 4.49
N TYR A 90 -21.26 21.42 3.47
CA TYR A 90 -21.11 19.97 3.55
C TYR A 90 -19.73 19.59 4.09
N ASP A 91 -19.72 18.65 5.04
CA ASP A 91 -18.55 17.86 5.41
C ASP A 91 -18.46 16.56 4.59
N CYS A 92 -17.41 15.77 4.79
CA CYS A 92 -17.26 14.53 4.04
C CYS A 92 -18.36 13.49 4.30
N ASN A 93 -18.93 13.42 5.50
CA ASN A 93 -20.01 12.46 5.79
C ASN A 93 -21.30 12.83 5.07
N GLN A 94 -21.67 14.11 5.08
CA GLN A 94 -22.81 14.64 4.34
C GLN A 94 -22.60 14.50 2.83
N THR A 95 -21.37 14.71 2.36
CA THR A 95 -20.97 14.51 0.96
C THR A 95 -21.15 13.06 0.54
N TYR A 96 -20.67 12.07 1.30
CA TYR A 96 -20.88 10.66 0.96
C TYR A 96 -22.38 10.30 0.85
N GLY A 97 -23.23 10.85 1.72
CA GLY A 97 -24.68 10.64 1.64
C GLY A 97 -25.31 11.24 0.39
N TYR A 98 -24.83 12.40 -0.06
CA TYR A 98 -25.24 13.01 -1.33
C TYR A 98 -24.77 12.19 -2.53
N LEU A 99 -23.49 11.81 -2.55
CA LEU A 99 -22.89 11.04 -3.64
C LEU A 99 -23.55 9.66 -3.83
N ALA A 100 -23.94 9.00 -2.74
CA ALA A 100 -24.71 7.75 -2.79
C ALA A 100 -26.02 7.88 -3.56
N ARG A 101 -26.74 9.00 -3.36
CA ARG A 101 -27.96 9.30 -4.11
C ARG A 101 -27.65 9.66 -5.57
N SER A 102 -26.64 10.49 -5.80
CA SER A 102 -26.28 10.97 -7.14
C SER A 102 -25.75 9.87 -8.07
N LEU A 103 -25.01 8.90 -7.52
CA LEU A 103 -24.46 7.75 -8.26
C LEU A 103 -25.35 6.51 -8.24
N ASN A 104 -26.48 6.55 -7.51
CA ASN A 104 -27.34 5.39 -7.25
C ASN A 104 -26.54 4.18 -6.71
N MET A 105 -25.67 4.44 -5.74
CA MET A 105 -24.82 3.46 -5.07
C MET A 105 -25.15 3.43 -3.57
N ASN A 106 -24.92 2.30 -2.90
CA ASN A 106 -25.04 2.30 -1.45
C ASN A 106 -23.87 3.06 -0.80
N LEU A 107 -24.03 3.46 0.46
CA LEU A 107 -23.03 4.23 1.22
C LEU A 107 -21.68 3.49 1.36
N ARG A 108 -21.69 2.16 1.37
CA ARG A 108 -20.46 1.34 1.44
C ARG A 108 -19.67 1.44 0.13
N ASP A 109 -20.36 1.37 -1.00
CA ASP A 109 -19.77 1.41 -2.35
C ASP A 109 -19.34 2.84 -2.74
N VAL A 110 -20.05 3.87 -2.28
CA VAL A 110 -19.60 5.25 -2.46
C VAL A 110 -18.35 5.57 -1.66
N LYS A 111 -18.23 4.99 -0.45
CA LYS A 111 -17.00 5.08 0.36
C LYS A 111 -15.89 4.14 -0.13
N ASP A 112 -16.13 3.37 -1.19
CA ASP A 112 -15.09 2.60 -1.86
C ASP A 112 -14.17 3.55 -2.64
N LEU A 113 -12.89 3.54 -2.30
CA LEU A 113 -11.88 4.43 -2.89
C LEU A 113 -11.68 4.22 -4.40
N ARG A 114 -12.13 3.07 -4.94
CA ARG A 114 -12.18 2.82 -6.39
C ARG A 114 -13.17 3.74 -7.10
N ASN A 115 -14.25 4.12 -6.42
CA ASN A 115 -15.26 5.04 -6.93
C ASN A 115 -14.97 6.47 -6.49
N GLY A 116 -14.43 6.69 -5.30
CA GLY A 116 -14.11 8.05 -4.88
C GLY A 116 -13.65 8.20 -3.44
N ASN A 117 -13.15 9.39 -3.13
CA ASN A 117 -12.74 9.75 -1.78
C ASN A 117 -13.16 11.18 -1.47
N CYS A 118 -13.51 11.44 -0.21
CA CYS A 118 -13.64 12.78 0.32
C CYS A 118 -12.55 13.00 1.37
N ALA A 119 -11.74 14.05 1.18
CA ALA A 119 -10.62 14.37 2.05
C ALA A 119 -10.89 15.66 2.84
N ASP A 120 -10.76 15.55 4.17
CA ASP A 120 -10.78 16.69 5.09
C ASP A 120 -9.40 17.37 5.07
N VAL A 121 -9.15 18.22 4.08
CA VAL A 121 -7.86 18.91 3.97
C VAL A 121 -8.06 20.40 4.11
N ASN A 122 -7.50 20.98 5.17
CA ASN A 122 -7.38 22.44 5.32
C ASN A 122 -6.33 22.97 4.33
N TYR A 123 -6.66 22.98 3.04
CA TYR A 123 -5.84 23.61 2.02
C TYR A 123 -5.94 25.13 2.16
N SER A 124 -4.91 25.75 2.72
CA SER A 124 -4.62 27.16 2.47
C SER A 124 -3.92 27.25 1.12
N PHE A 125 -4.60 27.82 0.12
CA PHE A 125 -3.96 28.09 -1.15
C PHE A 125 -3.07 29.31 -0.97
N VAL A 126 -1.83 29.14 -0.52
CA VAL A 126 -0.87 30.26 -0.44
C VAL A 126 -0.03 30.25 -1.71
N LYS A 127 -0.08 31.35 -2.46
CA LYS A 127 0.70 31.57 -3.67
C LYS A 127 2.20 31.47 -3.34
N SER A 128 2.88 30.40 -3.76
CA SER A 128 4.33 30.33 -3.70
C SER A 128 4.92 31.29 -4.74
N ALA A 129 5.85 32.14 -4.30
CA ALA A 129 6.53 33.10 -5.16
C ALA A 129 7.30 32.40 -6.28
N GLU A 130 7.13 32.93 -7.49
CA GLU A 130 7.95 32.85 -8.70
C GLU A 130 9.15 31.88 -8.69
N ASP A 131 8.89 30.60 -8.93
CA ASP A 131 9.68 29.69 -9.78
C ASP A 131 8.85 28.40 -9.91
N GLY A 132 7.99 28.36 -10.93
CA GLY A 132 7.06 27.24 -11.13
C GLY A 132 7.81 25.93 -11.41
N PRO A 133 7.41 24.80 -10.81
CA PRO A 133 8.00 23.51 -11.12
C PRO A 133 7.64 23.08 -12.56
N VAL A 134 8.63 22.96 -13.44
CA VAL A 134 8.45 22.61 -14.85
C VAL A 134 8.64 21.10 -15.05
N PHE A 135 7.59 20.38 -15.42
CA PHE A 135 7.75 19.06 -16.03
C PHE A 135 8.36 19.30 -17.41
N THR A 136 9.60 18.88 -17.62
CA THR A 136 10.13 18.76 -18.97
C THR A 136 10.13 17.30 -19.39
N PRO A 137 9.84 16.97 -20.66
CA PRO A 137 10.10 15.64 -21.21
C PRO A 137 11.52 15.14 -20.89
N GLU A 138 12.50 16.05 -20.79
CA GLU A 138 13.88 15.74 -20.37
C GLU A 138 13.99 15.19 -18.95
N ASN A 139 13.20 15.68 -17.98
CA ASN A 139 13.19 15.15 -16.61
C ASN A 139 12.61 13.73 -16.58
N LYS A 140 11.56 13.45 -17.37
CA LYS A 140 11.06 12.08 -17.55
C LYS A 140 12.13 11.19 -18.17
N THR A 141 12.77 11.63 -19.25
CA THR A 141 13.86 10.89 -19.92
C THR A 141 15.05 10.60 -18.99
N LYS A 142 15.34 11.47 -18.02
CA LYS A 142 16.38 11.24 -17.01
C LYS A 142 15.97 10.21 -15.94
N MET A 143 14.70 10.20 -15.52
CA MET A 143 14.20 9.27 -14.48
C MET A 143 13.83 7.89 -15.04
N SER A 144 13.24 7.86 -16.23
CA SER A 144 12.67 6.67 -16.88
C SER A 144 13.62 5.48 -16.95
N PRO A 145 14.88 5.59 -17.42
CA PRO A 145 15.76 4.43 -17.55
C PRO A 145 16.01 3.68 -16.23
N TYR A 146 16.13 4.41 -15.12
CA TYR A 146 16.37 3.84 -13.80
C TYR A 146 15.11 3.27 -13.16
N VAL A 147 14.00 3.98 -13.28
CA VAL A 147 12.70 3.52 -12.76
C VAL A 147 12.20 2.31 -13.56
N GLU A 148 12.36 2.32 -14.88
CA GLU A 148 11.95 1.21 -15.76
C GLU A 148 12.78 -0.05 -15.53
N GLN A 149 14.07 0.07 -15.18
CA GLN A 149 14.89 -1.10 -14.85
C GLN A 149 14.41 -1.75 -13.55
N GLU A 150 14.22 -0.97 -12.49
CA GLU A 150 13.69 -1.47 -11.21
C GLU A 150 12.26 -1.98 -11.35
N GLU A 151 11.40 -1.31 -12.13
CA GLU A 151 10.05 -1.78 -12.46
C GLU A 151 10.09 -3.14 -13.16
N LYS A 152 10.93 -3.31 -14.19
CA LYS A 152 11.06 -4.59 -14.89
C LYS A 152 11.51 -5.71 -13.96
N LEU A 153 12.44 -5.43 -13.04
CA LEU A 153 12.88 -6.39 -12.04
C LEU A 153 11.74 -6.77 -11.09
N LEU A 154 10.97 -5.81 -10.58
CA LEU A 154 9.84 -6.06 -9.71
C LEU A 154 8.74 -6.86 -10.42
N ILE A 155 8.39 -6.51 -11.66
CA ILE A 155 7.40 -7.26 -12.45
C ILE A 155 7.89 -8.69 -12.70
N ALA A 156 9.17 -8.89 -13.05
CA ALA A 156 9.76 -10.22 -13.22
C ALA A 156 9.76 -11.05 -11.92
N GLN A 157 9.89 -10.38 -10.77
CA GLN A 157 9.75 -11.01 -9.45
C GLN A 157 8.28 -11.28 -9.07
N GLY A 158 7.31 -10.95 -9.91
CA GLY A 158 5.89 -11.20 -9.71
C GLY A 158 5.16 -10.12 -8.91
N TRP A 159 5.72 -8.91 -8.82
CA TRP A 159 5.01 -7.75 -8.30
C TRP A 159 4.08 -7.16 -9.36
N LYS A 160 2.90 -6.71 -8.94
CA LYS A 160 1.92 -6.04 -9.78
C LYS A 160 1.93 -4.55 -9.49
N LYS A 161 2.21 -3.74 -10.51
CA LYS A 161 2.10 -2.28 -10.40
C LYS A 161 0.64 -1.89 -10.18
N ILE A 162 0.38 -1.14 -9.12
CA ILE A 162 -0.97 -0.64 -8.79
C ILE A 162 -1.07 0.87 -8.83
N TYR A 163 0.06 1.55 -8.84
CA TYR A 163 0.15 2.99 -8.94
C TYR A 163 1.42 3.37 -9.68
N GLU A 164 1.32 4.39 -10.51
CA GLU A 164 2.42 5.05 -11.18
C GLU A 164 2.05 6.50 -11.39
N ASP A 165 2.94 7.41 -11.01
CA ASP A 165 2.76 8.82 -11.29
C ASP A 165 4.10 9.55 -11.44
N TYR A 166 4.10 10.57 -12.28
CA TYR A 166 5.21 11.47 -12.55
C TYR A 166 4.73 12.90 -12.33
N GLN A 167 5.29 13.56 -11.31
CA GLN A 167 4.89 14.89 -10.88
C GLN A 167 6.03 15.90 -11.05
N THR A 168 5.66 17.17 -11.16
CA THR A 168 6.60 18.30 -11.19
C THR A 168 7.15 18.66 -9.81
N ALA A 169 6.50 18.18 -8.77
CA ALA A 169 6.83 18.42 -7.38
C ALA A 169 6.83 17.09 -6.59
N ALA A 170 6.92 17.19 -5.27
CA ALA A 170 6.67 16.09 -4.35
C ALA A 170 5.39 15.32 -4.73
N CYS A 171 5.44 13.98 -4.63
CA CYS A 171 4.34 13.09 -4.98
C CYS A 171 3.88 12.34 -3.74
N ALA A 172 2.57 12.16 -3.58
CA ALA A 172 2.00 11.35 -2.53
C ALA A 172 0.84 10.48 -3.04
N ALA A 173 0.76 9.24 -2.57
CA ALA A 173 -0.31 8.31 -2.88
C ALA A 173 -0.78 7.59 -1.61
N GLU A 174 -2.08 7.68 -1.30
CA GLU A 174 -2.68 6.83 -0.26
C GLU A 174 -3.14 5.50 -0.89
N ILE A 175 -2.62 4.39 -0.38
CA ILE A 175 -2.90 3.05 -0.84
C ILE A 175 -3.59 2.27 0.28
N ARG A 176 -4.77 1.71 0.01
CA ARG A 176 -5.41 0.77 0.93
C ARG A 176 -4.74 -0.59 0.80
N PHE A 177 -4.30 -1.15 1.91
CA PHE A 177 -3.68 -2.48 1.92
C PHE A 177 -4.74 -3.58 1.89
N LEU A 178 -4.51 -4.58 1.04
CA LEU A 178 -5.30 -5.77 0.90
C LEU A 178 -4.73 -6.83 1.84
N SER A 179 -5.60 -7.35 2.71
CA SER A 179 -5.23 -8.43 3.61
C SER A 179 -4.49 -9.55 2.86
N GLY A 180 -3.30 -9.88 3.34
CA GLY A 180 -2.44 -10.92 2.76
C GLY A 180 -1.68 -10.47 1.53
N HIS A 181 -1.42 -9.16 1.38
CA HIS A 181 -0.56 -8.63 0.34
C HIS A 181 0.64 -7.89 0.95
N SER A 182 1.75 -7.94 0.22
CA SER A 182 2.93 -7.13 0.48
C SER A 182 2.94 -5.94 -0.45
N TYR A 183 3.53 -4.84 0.02
CA TYR A 183 3.66 -3.61 -0.76
C TYR A 183 5.12 -3.17 -0.86
N THR A 184 5.48 -2.61 -2.00
CA THR A 184 6.77 -1.96 -2.22
C THR A 184 6.54 -0.71 -3.05
N ALA A 185 7.38 0.30 -2.85
CA ALA A 185 7.34 1.50 -3.67
C ALA A 185 8.75 1.84 -4.15
N ILE A 186 8.86 2.25 -5.40
CA ILE A 186 10.07 2.85 -5.95
C ILE A 186 9.72 4.24 -6.43
N GLY A 187 10.72 5.10 -6.48
CA GLY A 187 10.58 6.43 -6.98
C GLY A 187 11.89 7.03 -7.39
N ALA A 188 11.80 8.18 -8.02
CA ALA A 188 12.95 8.99 -8.39
C ALA A 188 12.62 10.45 -8.12
N VAL A 189 13.66 11.23 -7.80
CA VAL A 189 13.54 12.68 -7.59
C VAL A 189 14.63 13.37 -8.37
N THR A 190 14.27 14.47 -9.04
CA THR A 190 15.22 15.41 -9.60
C THR A 190 15.16 16.73 -8.85
N SER A 191 16.29 17.41 -8.73
CA SER A 191 16.34 18.79 -8.25
C SER A 191 17.46 19.56 -8.96
N ASN A 192 17.25 20.85 -9.16
CA ASN A 192 18.25 21.76 -9.72
C ASN A 192 19.24 22.25 -8.65
N LYS A 193 19.02 21.90 -7.38
CA LYS A 193 19.85 22.28 -6.24
C LYS A 193 20.54 21.04 -5.66
N PRO A 194 21.89 21.02 -5.57
CA PRO A 194 22.61 19.93 -4.92
C PRO A 194 22.41 19.96 -3.39
N GLY A 195 22.63 18.83 -2.72
CA GLY A 195 22.58 18.74 -1.25
C GLY A 195 21.17 18.65 -0.66
N ILE A 196 20.15 18.39 -1.48
CA ILE A 196 18.80 18.06 -1.03
C ILE A 196 18.71 16.56 -0.72
N PHE A 197 17.97 16.21 0.33
CA PHE A 197 17.82 14.84 0.79
C PHE A 197 16.36 14.38 0.69
N PRO A 198 15.86 14.04 -0.51
CA PRO A 198 14.52 13.52 -0.66
C PRO A 198 14.37 12.16 0.04
N MET A 199 13.15 11.91 0.49
CA MET A 199 12.74 10.74 1.22
C MET A 199 11.49 10.15 0.57
N LEU A 200 11.52 8.85 0.29
CA LEU A 200 10.30 8.06 0.04
C LEU A 200 9.95 7.38 1.35
N ALA A 201 8.76 7.61 1.87
CA ALA A 201 8.30 6.98 3.11
C ALA A 201 6.83 6.58 3.03
N ALA A 202 6.46 5.53 3.75
CA ALA A 202 5.09 5.09 3.91
C ALA A 202 4.61 5.39 5.34
N TYR A 203 3.40 5.96 5.46
CA TYR A 203 2.81 6.38 6.73
C TYR A 203 1.41 5.80 6.92
N ASN A 204 1.04 5.44 8.14
CA ASN A 204 -0.34 5.19 8.54
C ASN A 204 -0.76 6.26 9.56
N GLY A 205 -1.45 7.31 9.09
CA GLY A 205 -1.61 8.53 9.88
C GLY A 205 -0.23 9.14 10.17
N ASP A 206 0.09 9.37 11.44
CA ASP A 206 1.39 9.91 11.85
C ASP A 206 2.48 8.83 12.01
N ASN A 207 2.12 7.55 11.94
CA ASN A 207 3.06 6.46 12.16
C ASN A 207 3.82 6.11 10.87
N ARG A 208 5.14 6.29 10.86
CA ARG A 208 5.98 5.86 9.74
C ARG A 208 6.14 4.34 9.74
N LEU A 209 5.68 3.70 8.67
CA LEU A 209 5.77 2.26 8.43
C LEU A 209 7.16 1.86 7.90
N GLY A 210 7.76 2.74 7.10
CA GLY A 210 9.09 2.54 6.53
C GLY A 210 9.48 3.73 5.65
N GLY A 211 10.74 3.80 5.23
CA GLY A 211 11.17 4.84 4.30
C GLY A 211 12.67 4.85 4.06
N ILE A 212 13.09 5.48 2.98
CA ILE A 212 14.49 5.69 2.62
C ILE A 212 14.73 7.16 2.33
N ARG A 213 15.87 7.69 2.77
CA ARG A 213 16.33 9.05 2.48
C ARG A 213 17.69 8.96 1.79
N LYS A 214 17.89 9.68 0.70
CA LYS A 214 19.18 9.72 -0.02
C LYS A 214 19.55 11.15 -0.40
N ASN A 215 20.84 11.42 -0.54
CA ASN A 215 21.34 12.68 -1.08
C ASN A 215 21.13 12.75 -2.60
N ILE A 216 20.86 13.95 -3.11
CA ILE A 216 20.94 14.28 -4.54
C ILE A 216 22.37 14.75 -4.83
N GLU A 217 23.18 13.86 -5.41
CA GLU A 217 24.58 14.17 -5.76
C GLU A 217 24.71 14.73 -7.19
N ASN A 218 23.81 14.33 -8.12
CA ASN A 218 23.88 14.70 -9.54
C ASN A 218 22.51 15.11 -10.10
N ASN A 219 21.80 16.03 -9.42
CA ASN A 219 20.45 16.49 -9.78
C ASN A 219 19.37 15.38 -9.85
N PHE A 220 19.70 14.18 -9.40
CA PHE A 220 18.87 12.99 -9.45
C PHE A 220 19.19 12.04 -8.29
N THR A 221 18.18 11.31 -7.80
CA THR A 221 18.37 10.15 -6.92
C THR A 221 17.20 9.17 -7.05
N THR A 222 17.47 7.86 -6.87
CA THR A 222 16.44 6.81 -6.80
C THR A 222 16.13 6.44 -5.36
N LEU A 223 14.85 6.28 -5.06
CA LEU A 223 14.34 5.94 -3.74
C LEU A 223 13.58 4.63 -3.85
N GLY A 224 13.86 3.67 -2.97
CA GLY A 224 13.13 2.41 -2.90
C GLY A 224 12.74 2.11 -1.46
N VAL A 225 11.45 1.94 -1.21
CA VAL A 225 10.90 1.39 0.03
C VAL A 225 10.46 -0.02 -0.27
N TYR A 226 11.32 -0.97 0.06
CA TYR A 226 11.14 -2.37 -0.24
C TYR A 226 10.40 -3.08 0.88
N ASN A 227 9.48 -3.98 0.50
CA ASN A 227 8.90 -4.97 1.41
C ASN A 227 8.27 -4.37 2.68
N LEU A 228 7.35 -3.41 2.51
CA LEU A 228 6.37 -3.11 3.55
C LEU A 228 5.44 -4.32 3.63
N LYS A 229 5.90 -5.30 4.40
CA LYS A 229 5.16 -6.52 4.72
C LYS A 229 4.04 -6.12 5.65
N GLU A 230 2.86 -6.62 5.35
CA GLU A 230 1.65 -6.25 6.06
C GLU A 230 1.85 -6.41 7.58
N ASP A 231 1.94 -5.28 8.26
CA ASP A 231 1.32 -5.16 9.54
C ASP A 231 -0.19 -5.20 9.28
N ILE A 232 -0.83 -6.35 9.50
CA ILE A 232 -2.27 -6.61 9.23
C ILE A 232 -3.21 -5.59 9.93
N SER A 233 -2.71 -4.76 10.86
CA SER A 233 -3.49 -3.68 11.50
C SER A 233 -3.55 -2.38 10.67
N VAL A 234 -2.72 -2.28 9.63
CA VAL A 234 -2.61 -1.08 8.80
C VAL A 234 -3.48 -1.24 7.57
N LEU A 235 -4.68 -0.65 7.60
CA LEU A 235 -5.61 -0.71 6.49
C LEU A 235 -5.22 0.20 5.31
N LYS A 236 -4.32 1.16 5.52
CA LYS A 236 -3.88 2.11 4.51
C LYS A 236 -2.48 2.68 4.80
N GLY A 237 -1.75 3.00 3.74
CA GLY A 237 -0.45 3.66 3.80
C GLY A 237 -0.37 4.85 2.83
N THR A 238 0.08 6.01 3.30
CA THR A 238 0.44 7.15 2.45
C THR A 238 1.91 7.05 2.08
N TYR A 239 2.19 6.75 0.82
CA TYR A 239 3.52 6.85 0.23
C TYR A 239 3.79 8.30 -0.12
N LEU A 240 4.84 8.88 0.42
CA LEU A 240 5.21 10.27 0.23
C LEU A 240 6.66 10.34 -0.25
N ILE A 241 6.88 11.08 -1.33
CA ILE A 241 8.18 11.59 -1.73
C ILE A 241 8.26 13.04 -1.27
N ASP A 242 9.01 13.31 -0.19
CA ASP A 242 9.22 14.65 0.37
C ASP A 242 10.71 15.00 0.43
N ALA A 243 11.05 16.26 0.23
CA ALA A 243 12.40 16.82 0.31
C ALA A 243 12.56 17.76 1.52
N SER A 244 11.85 17.50 2.62
CA SER A 244 11.92 18.30 3.85
C SER A 244 11.56 19.77 3.63
N GLY A 245 10.58 20.03 2.76
CA GLY A 245 10.13 21.39 2.41
C GLY A 245 10.98 22.12 1.36
N GLU A 246 12.06 21.52 0.88
CA GLU A 246 12.83 22.06 -0.25
C GLU A 246 12.13 21.73 -1.59
N PRO A 247 12.11 22.66 -2.56
CA PRO A 247 11.51 22.40 -3.86
C PRO A 247 12.31 21.34 -4.64
N VAL A 248 11.59 20.40 -5.25
CA VAL A 248 12.12 19.43 -6.21
C VAL A 248 11.67 19.79 -7.62
N SER A 249 12.48 19.46 -8.62
CA SER A 249 12.21 19.75 -10.05
C SER A 249 11.36 18.66 -10.72
N GLY A 250 11.16 17.54 -10.03
CA GLY A 250 10.33 16.43 -10.48
C GLY A 250 10.41 15.24 -9.54
N ALA A 251 9.34 14.48 -9.48
CA ALA A 251 9.29 13.22 -8.76
C ALA A 251 8.57 12.15 -9.58
N CYS A 252 8.93 10.90 -9.36
CA CYS A 252 8.26 9.73 -9.87
C CYS A 252 7.98 8.78 -8.72
N LEU A 253 6.76 8.23 -8.64
CA LEU A 253 6.35 7.27 -7.62
C LEU A 253 5.62 6.11 -8.30
N LEU A 254 6.15 4.91 -8.13
CA LEU A 254 5.48 3.66 -8.50
C LEU A 254 5.25 2.84 -7.24
N VAL A 255 4.02 2.35 -7.05
CA VAL A 255 3.68 1.42 -5.97
C VAL A 255 3.26 0.10 -6.58
N PHE A 256 3.77 -0.98 -5.98
CA PHE A 256 3.49 -2.34 -6.38
C PHE A 256 2.88 -3.10 -5.21
N GLU A 257 1.97 -4.00 -5.56
CA GLU A 257 1.42 -4.99 -4.65
C GLU A 257 1.84 -6.38 -5.10
N LYS A 258 1.88 -7.31 -4.15
CA LYS A 258 2.02 -8.72 -4.45
C LYS A 258 1.27 -9.52 -3.41
N PRO A 259 0.48 -10.54 -3.78
CA PRO A 259 -0.04 -11.49 -2.80
C PRO A 259 1.12 -12.01 -1.96
N PHE A 260 1.00 -11.89 -0.65
CA PHE A 260 1.95 -12.47 0.27
C PHE A 260 1.79 -13.99 0.20
N ASP A 261 2.70 -14.58 -0.55
CA ASP A 261 2.80 -16.01 -0.73
C ASP A 261 3.61 -16.58 0.45
N PHE A 262 2.93 -16.78 1.57
CA PHE A 262 3.53 -17.34 2.78
C PHE A 262 4.27 -18.64 2.46
N LYS A 263 3.66 -19.51 1.66
CA LYS A 263 4.21 -20.80 1.27
C LYS A 263 5.56 -20.65 0.57
N ARG A 264 5.64 -19.81 -0.47
CA ARG A 264 6.92 -19.56 -1.15
C ARG A 264 7.94 -18.89 -0.23
N SER A 265 7.55 -17.89 0.54
CA SER A 265 8.46 -17.21 1.48
C SER A 265 9.01 -18.17 2.54
N PHE A 266 8.17 -19.06 3.07
CA PHE A 266 8.56 -20.09 4.01
C PHE A 266 9.60 -21.04 3.41
N TYR A 267 9.36 -21.58 2.20
CA TYR A 267 10.31 -22.49 1.57
C TYR A 267 11.63 -21.79 1.18
N ASN A 268 11.58 -20.55 0.69
CA ASN A 268 12.78 -19.77 0.43
C ASN A 268 13.61 -19.55 1.70
N LEU A 269 12.96 -19.29 2.83
CA LEU A 269 13.63 -19.14 4.12
C LEU A 269 14.23 -20.48 4.60
N LEU A 270 13.50 -21.59 4.40
CA LEU A 270 13.96 -22.94 4.71
C LEU A 270 15.20 -23.34 3.89
N GLU A 271 15.31 -22.88 2.65
CA GLU A 271 16.50 -23.05 1.82
C GLU A 271 17.65 -22.13 2.26
N ALA A 272 17.34 -20.87 2.57
CA ALA A 272 18.31 -19.86 3.01
C ALA A 272 19.03 -20.23 4.31
N ARG A 273 18.43 -21.10 5.12
CA ARG A 273 19.07 -21.85 6.22
C ARG A 273 20.47 -22.34 5.86
N ASN A 274 20.65 -22.92 4.67
CA ASN A 274 21.94 -23.48 4.23
C ASN A 274 23.04 -22.41 4.09
N ALA A 275 22.65 -21.15 3.84
CA ALA A 275 23.55 -20.02 3.74
C ALA A 275 23.64 -19.20 5.04
N GLY A 276 23.03 -19.67 6.15
CA GLY A 276 23.01 -18.95 7.43
C GLY A 276 22.17 -17.68 7.41
N PHE A 277 21.11 -17.67 6.59
CA PHE A 277 20.14 -16.56 6.47
C PHE A 277 20.76 -15.21 6.10
N LYS A 278 21.94 -15.18 5.45
CA LYS A 278 22.69 -13.94 5.15
C LYS A 278 21.86 -12.87 4.45
N ASP A 279 21.07 -13.27 3.45
CA ASP A 279 20.25 -12.34 2.65
C ASP A 279 19.02 -11.80 3.39
N TYR A 280 18.73 -12.37 4.57
CA TYR A 280 17.58 -12.02 5.39
C TYR A 280 17.96 -11.18 6.62
N ARG A 281 19.25 -10.86 6.79
CA ARG A 281 19.75 -10.02 7.89
C ARG A 281 19.40 -8.55 7.64
N GLY A 282 18.70 -7.96 8.60
CA GLY A 282 18.47 -6.53 8.70
C GLY A 282 19.41 -5.89 9.70
N MET A 283 18.86 -5.00 10.52
CA MET A 283 19.63 -4.23 11.51
C MET A 283 20.33 -5.15 12.50
N LYS A 284 21.61 -4.85 12.78
CA LYS A 284 22.42 -5.56 13.77
C LYS A 284 21.94 -5.20 15.19
N GLY A 285 21.63 -6.22 15.99
CA GLY A 285 21.26 -6.07 17.40
C GLY A 285 22.44 -6.27 18.35
N ASN A 286 22.12 -6.31 19.64
CA ASN A 286 23.10 -6.64 20.69
C ASN A 286 23.54 -8.10 20.60
N ILE A 287 24.69 -8.41 21.18
CA ILE A 287 25.15 -9.78 21.36
C ILE A 287 24.43 -10.37 22.59
N THR A 288 24.00 -11.63 22.52
CA THR A 288 23.37 -12.33 23.65
C THR A 288 24.40 -12.65 24.74
N GLU A 289 23.94 -13.04 25.93
CA GLU A 289 24.81 -13.52 27.01
C GLU A 289 25.65 -14.75 26.60
N ASN A 290 25.17 -15.52 25.61
CA ASN A 290 25.86 -16.68 25.05
C ASN A 290 26.82 -16.34 23.90
N ASN A 291 27.16 -15.06 23.74
CA ASN A 291 28.04 -14.55 22.67
C ASN A 291 27.48 -14.79 21.25
N GLU A 292 26.16 -14.79 21.09
CA GLU A 292 25.50 -14.93 19.79
C GLU A 292 25.15 -13.55 19.23
N GLN A 293 25.41 -13.35 17.94
CA GLN A 293 25.07 -12.11 17.28
C GLN A 293 23.59 -12.12 16.88
N ILE A 294 22.84 -11.11 17.32
CA ILE A 294 21.45 -10.89 16.89
C ILE A 294 21.43 -10.02 15.62
N TYR A 295 20.57 -10.40 14.67
CA TYR A 295 20.10 -9.55 13.58
C TYR A 295 18.57 -9.51 13.57
N TYR A 296 17.96 -8.34 13.39
CA TYR A 296 16.53 -8.27 13.09
C TYR A 296 16.32 -8.70 11.65
N SER A 297 15.34 -9.57 11.35
CA SER A 297 15.17 -10.07 9.99
C SER A 297 14.36 -9.13 9.10
N ASN A 298 14.76 -9.03 7.83
CA ASN A 298 14.00 -8.33 6.78
C ASN A 298 12.84 -9.19 6.21
N ASP A 299 12.79 -10.48 6.57
CA ASP A 299 11.64 -11.33 6.29
C ASP A 299 11.14 -11.97 7.56
N THR A 300 9.94 -11.58 7.96
CA THR A 300 9.29 -12.04 9.19
C THR A 300 8.18 -13.06 8.90
N LEU A 301 8.06 -13.55 7.67
CA LEU A 301 6.96 -14.40 7.21
C LEU A 301 5.56 -13.80 7.49
N GLY A 302 5.44 -12.47 7.39
CA GLY A 302 4.19 -11.76 7.64
C GLY A 302 3.86 -11.55 9.13
N TYR A 303 4.78 -11.90 10.04
CA TYR A 303 4.71 -11.53 11.46
C TYR A 303 5.43 -10.20 11.73
N GLN A 304 5.20 -9.53 12.87
CA GLN A 304 5.84 -8.22 13.12
C GLN A 304 7.32 -8.32 13.46
N GLU A 305 7.72 -9.39 14.12
CA GLU A 305 9.04 -9.51 14.71
C GLU A 305 9.67 -10.86 14.39
N ALA A 306 10.83 -10.83 13.75
CA ALA A 306 11.69 -11.99 13.61
C ALA A 306 13.15 -11.60 13.82
N LYS A 307 13.91 -12.51 14.41
CA LYS A 307 15.32 -12.35 14.73
C LYS A 307 16.11 -13.51 14.14
N ILE A 308 17.35 -13.23 13.77
CA ILE A 308 18.33 -14.23 13.40
C ILE A 308 19.42 -14.22 14.47
N LEU A 309 19.65 -15.36 15.11
CA LEU A 309 20.78 -15.60 15.99
C LEU A 309 21.88 -16.31 15.20
N GLU A 310 23.10 -15.81 15.31
CA GLU A 310 24.28 -16.43 14.72
C GLU A 310 25.35 -16.67 15.80
N SER A 311 25.78 -17.92 15.91
CA SER A 311 26.90 -18.32 16.76
C SER A 311 27.98 -19.04 15.95
N SER A 312 29.03 -19.53 16.61
CA SER A 312 30.03 -20.41 15.99
C SER A 312 29.48 -21.80 15.63
N ALA A 313 28.39 -22.24 16.26
CA ALA A 313 27.85 -23.60 16.14
C ALA A 313 26.53 -23.68 15.34
N ASN A 314 25.74 -22.60 15.30
CA ASN A 314 24.41 -22.60 14.68
C ASN A 314 24.04 -21.24 14.07
N HIS A 315 23.02 -21.30 13.22
CA HIS A 315 22.19 -20.15 12.85
C HIS A 315 20.74 -20.48 13.15
N GLU A 316 20.02 -19.54 13.74
CA GLU A 316 18.62 -19.72 14.12
C GLU A 316 17.82 -18.53 13.64
N TYR A 317 16.75 -18.79 12.90
CA TYR A 317 15.73 -17.80 12.60
C TYR A 317 14.57 -18.01 13.56
N ILE A 318 14.15 -16.97 14.27
CA ILE A 318 13.21 -17.03 15.39
C ILE A 318 12.10 -16.00 15.20
N ILE A 319 10.86 -16.46 15.29
CA ILE A 319 9.67 -15.61 15.46
C ILE A 319 9.12 -15.86 16.86
N VAL A 320 9.08 -14.79 17.67
CA VAL A 320 8.42 -14.81 18.97
C VAL A 320 6.98 -14.37 18.75
N LEU A 321 6.04 -15.25 19.05
CA LEU A 321 4.62 -15.01 18.82
C LEU A 321 3.95 -14.61 20.14
N ASP A 322 2.79 -13.95 20.06
CA ASP A 322 1.97 -13.57 21.21
C ASP A 322 0.54 -13.99 20.93
N PHE A 323 -0.03 -14.90 21.72
CA PHE A 323 -1.40 -15.37 21.47
C PHE A 323 -2.46 -14.28 21.65
N ASP A 324 -2.18 -13.22 22.40
CA ASP A 324 -3.08 -12.06 22.51
C ASP A 324 -3.01 -11.16 21.26
N ASN A 325 -1.99 -11.34 20.41
CA ASN A 325 -1.87 -10.65 19.15
C ASN A 325 -2.71 -11.37 18.07
N PRO A 326 -3.75 -10.72 17.49
CA PRO A 326 -4.60 -11.32 16.45
C PRO A 326 -3.82 -11.80 15.21
N LYS A 327 -2.62 -11.29 14.98
CA LYS A 327 -1.74 -11.69 13.86
C LYS A 327 -1.13 -13.06 14.06
N THR A 328 -0.95 -13.51 15.30
CA THR A 328 -0.42 -14.83 15.62
C THR A 328 -1.30 -15.92 15.07
N LEU A 329 -2.62 -15.81 15.21
CA LEU A 329 -3.57 -16.80 14.69
C LEU A 329 -3.42 -16.97 13.17
N ARG A 330 -3.33 -15.84 12.44
CA ARG A 330 -3.15 -15.88 10.99
C ARG A 330 -1.79 -16.45 10.58
N PHE A 331 -0.73 -16.15 11.31
CA PHE A 331 0.59 -16.77 11.08
C PHE A 331 0.49 -18.28 11.27
N LEU A 332 -0.14 -18.74 12.35
CA LEU A 332 -0.31 -20.16 12.66
C LEU A 332 -1.19 -20.87 11.63
N ASP A 333 -2.27 -20.25 11.14
CA ASP A 333 -3.11 -20.80 10.08
C ASP A 333 -2.32 -21.03 8.78
N ASN A 334 -1.50 -20.05 8.37
CA ASN A 334 -0.64 -20.20 7.21
C ASN A 334 0.47 -21.24 7.43
N LEU A 335 1.02 -21.30 8.65
CA LEU A 335 2.04 -22.27 9.02
C LEU A 335 1.49 -23.71 9.00
N ASP A 336 0.28 -23.94 9.50
CA ASP A 336 -0.37 -25.25 9.48
C ASP A 336 -0.49 -25.82 8.06
N LEU A 337 -0.84 -24.97 7.09
CA LEU A 337 -0.94 -25.36 5.68
C LEU A 337 0.39 -25.88 5.12
N VAL A 338 1.51 -25.20 5.40
CA VAL A 338 2.82 -25.66 4.90
C VAL A 338 3.36 -26.84 5.69
N MET A 339 3.11 -26.90 7.01
CA MET A 339 3.56 -28.02 7.86
C MET A 339 2.97 -29.35 7.40
N LYS A 340 1.72 -29.36 6.93
CA LYS A 340 1.05 -30.56 6.38
C LYS A 340 1.71 -31.10 5.11
N GLU A 341 2.46 -30.29 4.37
CA GLU A 341 3.15 -30.71 3.15
C GLU A 341 4.55 -31.28 3.43
N LEU A 342 5.17 -30.92 4.55
CA LEU A 342 6.54 -31.31 4.89
C LEU A 342 6.78 -32.82 4.88
N PRO A 343 5.87 -33.69 5.37
CA PRO A 343 6.06 -35.13 5.30
C PRO A 343 6.29 -35.66 3.88
N ALA A 344 5.54 -35.13 2.90
CA ALA A 344 5.71 -35.51 1.49
C ALA A 344 7.06 -35.05 0.91
N LEU A 345 7.70 -34.06 1.53
CA LEU A 345 9.03 -33.54 1.18
C LEU A 345 10.17 -34.23 1.96
N GLY A 346 9.87 -35.34 2.65
CA GLY A 346 10.85 -36.17 3.37
C GLY A 346 11.22 -35.63 4.76
N PHE A 347 10.40 -34.75 5.33
CA PHE A 347 10.56 -34.35 6.72
C PHE A 347 9.85 -35.34 7.65
N THR A 348 10.37 -35.51 8.85
CA THR A 348 9.72 -36.24 9.94
C THR A 348 9.45 -35.28 11.09
N SER A 349 8.29 -35.43 11.75
CA SER A 349 7.95 -34.62 12.93
C SER A 349 7.94 -35.47 14.19
N LYS A 350 8.18 -34.82 15.33
CA LYS A 350 8.06 -35.41 16.66
C LYS A 350 7.41 -34.41 17.61
N ASP A 351 6.38 -34.86 18.30
CA ASP A 351 5.71 -34.09 19.35
C ASP A 351 6.22 -34.54 20.72
N TYR A 352 6.55 -33.58 21.59
CA TYR A 352 6.98 -33.85 22.97
C TYR A 352 6.75 -32.65 23.89
N LYS A 353 6.76 -32.88 25.21
CA LYS A 353 6.87 -31.81 26.20
C LYS A 353 8.33 -31.58 26.55
N ASN A 354 8.79 -30.34 26.51
CA ASN A 354 10.15 -30.00 26.95
C ASN A 354 10.23 -29.82 28.47
N ASP A 355 11.45 -29.69 28.98
CA ASP A 355 11.73 -29.59 30.43
C ASP A 355 11.11 -28.34 31.08
N ALA A 356 10.81 -27.32 30.27
CA ALA A 356 10.12 -26.10 30.69
C ALA A 356 8.58 -26.24 30.63
N GLY A 357 8.06 -27.43 30.34
CA GLY A 357 6.63 -27.74 30.29
C GLY A 357 5.90 -27.29 29.01
N GLY A 358 6.65 -26.80 28.02
CA GLY A 358 6.10 -26.37 26.73
C GLY A 358 5.82 -27.55 25.80
N ASP A 359 4.77 -27.43 25.00
CA ASP A 359 4.44 -28.38 23.94
C ASP A 359 5.26 -28.06 22.70
N VAL A 360 6.02 -29.04 22.20
CA VAL A 360 6.97 -28.87 21.11
C VAL A 360 6.66 -29.81 19.97
N ILE A 361 6.62 -29.25 18.77
CA ILE A 361 6.62 -29.97 17.49
C ILE A 361 7.95 -29.69 16.82
N GLU A 362 8.79 -30.71 16.68
CA GLU A 362 10.11 -30.62 16.04
C GLU A 362 10.10 -31.35 14.70
N PHE A 363 10.62 -30.70 13.67
CA PHE A 363 10.77 -31.29 12.33
C PHE A 363 12.24 -31.52 12.00
N LYS A 364 12.52 -32.73 11.52
CA LYS A 364 13.84 -33.15 11.04
C LYS A 364 13.81 -33.50 9.56
N LYS A 365 14.95 -33.38 8.88
CA LYS A 365 15.16 -33.89 7.53
C LYS A 365 16.53 -34.53 7.44
N ASN A 366 16.60 -35.77 6.95
CA ASN A 366 17.84 -36.54 6.86
C ASN A 366 18.61 -36.62 8.20
N GLY A 367 17.88 -36.70 9.32
CA GLY A 367 18.45 -36.75 10.68
C GLY A 367 18.90 -35.41 11.25
N GLU A 368 18.83 -34.32 10.49
CA GLU A 368 19.14 -32.95 10.93
C GLU A 368 17.88 -32.26 11.48
N ASP A 369 18.00 -31.57 12.61
CA ASP A 369 16.94 -30.68 13.13
C ASP A 369 16.81 -29.45 12.22
N VAL A 370 15.60 -29.19 11.73
CA VAL A 370 15.38 -28.11 10.76
C VAL A 370 14.48 -27.02 11.30
N MET A 371 13.41 -27.39 12.02
CA MET A 371 12.38 -26.45 12.42
C MET A 371 11.71 -26.90 13.71
N MET A 372 11.24 -25.95 14.51
CA MET A 372 10.51 -26.25 15.74
C MET A 372 9.40 -25.22 15.96
N LEU A 373 8.26 -25.69 16.43
CA LEU A 373 7.20 -24.87 17.02
C LEU A 373 7.10 -25.24 18.50
N ALA A 374 7.38 -24.31 19.39
CA ALA A 374 7.27 -24.50 20.83
C ALA A 374 6.19 -23.58 21.40
N SER A 375 5.19 -24.14 22.07
CA SER A 375 4.12 -23.40 22.73
C SER A 375 4.28 -23.48 24.24
N TYR A 376 4.22 -22.32 24.91
CA TYR A 376 4.19 -22.24 26.37
C TYR A 376 2.87 -21.61 26.82
N PRO A 377 1.79 -22.41 26.97
CA PRO A 377 0.46 -21.89 27.32
C PRO A 377 0.46 -21.04 28.59
N ALA A 378 1.25 -21.43 29.61
CA ALA A 378 1.35 -20.68 30.87
C ALA A 378 1.99 -19.29 30.72
N LYS A 379 2.71 -19.03 29.62
CA LYS A 379 3.35 -17.74 29.31
C LYS A 379 2.63 -16.98 28.20
N ASN A 380 1.58 -17.56 27.62
CA ASN A 380 0.89 -17.04 26.45
C ASN A 380 1.78 -16.77 25.23
N THR A 381 2.90 -17.50 25.11
CA THR A 381 3.93 -17.25 24.08
C THR A 381 4.27 -18.53 23.33
N PRO A 382 4.01 -18.60 22.01
CA PRO A 382 4.62 -19.58 21.13
C PRO A 382 5.89 -19.03 20.46
N TYR A 383 6.74 -19.94 20.00
CA TYR A 383 7.96 -19.62 19.29
C TYR A 383 8.07 -20.51 18.07
N PHE A 384 8.36 -19.90 16.93
CA PHE A 384 8.65 -20.59 15.69
C PHE A 384 10.13 -20.42 15.34
N TYR A 385 10.79 -21.54 15.03
CA TYR A 385 12.23 -21.57 14.76
C TYR A 385 12.55 -22.30 13.45
N ILE A 386 13.56 -21.82 12.73
CA ILE A 386 14.25 -22.57 11.67
C ILE A 386 15.75 -22.57 12.01
N PHE A 387 16.38 -23.75 11.98
CA PHE A 387 17.74 -23.95 12.46
C PHE A 387 18.69 -24.46 11.38
N LYS A 388 19.95 -24.03 11.46
CA LYS A 388 21.08 -24.69 10.79
C LYS A 388 22.21 -24.92 11.77
N LYS A 389 22.56 -26.17 12.05
CA LYS A 389 23.85 -26.50 12.68
C LYS A 389 24.97 -26.35 11.63
N LYS A 390 26.07 -25.69 12.01
CA LYS A 390 27.22 -25.40 11.13
C LYS A 390 28.04 -26.64 10.83
#